data_AF-A0A8T6UNA1-F1
#
_entry.id   AF-A0A8T6UNA1-F1
#
_cell.length_a   1.000
_cell.length_b   1.000
_cell.length_c   1.000
_cell.angle_alpha   90.00
_cell.angle_beta   90.00
_cell.angle_gamma   90.00
#
_symmetry.space_group_name_H-M   'P 1'
#
loop_
_entity.id
_entity.type
_entity.pdbx_description
1 polymer ?
#
loop_
_entity_poly.entity_id
_entity_poly.type
_entity_poly.pdbx_seq_one_letter_code
_entity_poly.pdbx_strand_id
1 'polypeptide(L)'
;MTLVIENKLSLLVGGEAGAGITRSGFLFAKTCLRGGLHVFGANDYQSLIRGGHNFYIVRADAEEIYSQRDTIDLLLALNKETMLLHKDELVADGGIIYDGEDLDIGSGELDREDLKLYSVPLKNFVKELDGELIMRNTVALGAAVGLLDYDLEVLEEVIRDTFKPEVAKSNVKAAKMGYDYTQEHYAGDFGYRLEKTSGPGKGNIFLTGNEAVGLGAVRAGCKFYVAYPMTPATPLLHFLAPLDREYDMIVMQPESEIAAINMAAGASFAGVRSMTATSGGGFCLMSEGLGMTGMTETPVVVMLAQRPGPSTGLPTHSGQGDLRFVIHASQGEFPRVVIAPGDVEECFYKTMEAFNLAERFQIPAILITDKYLVESHGEAEAFDQNKIGIDRGLLLTEEEYTGEEEYKRHKFTEDGISPRAMPGMRGALVRTNADEHNERGYTTEDPELATRMNDKRFRKLEGMVKALQDYETTKLCGPEEADATIIGWGSTKGSIREAMKLIGEE
;
A
#
# COMPACT_ATOMS: atom_id res chain seq x y z
N MET A 1 17.37 36.15 17.56
CA MET A 1 17.59 34.86 18.25
C MET A 1 17.96 33.86 17.18
N THR A 2 18.99 33.05 17.39
CA THR A 2 19.30 31.96 16.44
C THR A 2 18.20 30.91 16.60
N LEU A 3 17.46 30.61 15.54
CA LEU A 3 16.43 29.57 15.58
C LEU A 3 17.06 28.23 15.90
N VAL A 4 16.37 27.44 16.72
CA VAL A 4 16.77 26.05 16.98
C VAL A 4 16.53 25.25 15.69
N ILE A 5 17.51 24.45 15.29
CA ILE A 5 17.31 23.47 14.22
C ILE A 5 16.66 22.25 14.86
N GLU A 6 15.47 21.90 14.40
CA GLU A 6 14.75 20.72 14.87
C GLU A 6 14.18 20.02 13.64
N ASN A 7 14.92 19.02 13.15
CA ASN A 7 14.59 18.26 11.96
C ASN A 7 13.51 17.19 12.23
N LYS A 8 12.46 17.57 12.97
CA LYS A 8 11.35 16.70 13.38
C LYS A 8 10.06 17.49 13.24
N LEU A 9 9.14 16.98 12.43
CA LEU A 9 7.91 17.68 12.09
C LEU A 9 6.76 16.69 11.84
N SER A 10 5.58 17.02 12.36
CA SER A 10 4.30 16.49 11.90
C SER A 10 3.45 17.62 11.35
N LEU A 11 3.14 17.54 10.06
CA LEU A 11 2.35 18.51 9.33
C LEU A 11 1.05 17.85 8.87
N LEU A 12 -0.09 18.47 9.16
CA LEU A 12 -1.38 18.05 8.63
C LEU A 12 -1.88 19.06 7.60
N VAL A 13 -2.30 18.57 6.43
CA VAL A 13 -3.07 19.36 5.46
C VAL A 13 -4.51 18.90 5.51
N GLY A 14 -5.46 19.81 5.69
CA GLY A 14 -6.88 19.48 5.76
C GLY A 14 -7.77 20.41 4.95
N GLY A 15 -8.91 19.87 4.50
CA GLY A 15 -9.94 20.63 3.82
C GLY A 15 -10.97 19.74 3.14
N GLU A 16 -11.77 20.34 2.27
CA GLU A 16 -12.87 19.64 1.61
C GLU A 16 -12.41 18.56 0.62
N ALA A 17 -13.18 17.47 0.50
CA ALA A 17 -12.96 16.47 -0.52
C ALA A 17 -12.93 17.08 -1.94
N GLY A 18 -11.88 16.77 -2.71
CA GLY A 18 -11.65 17.33 -4.04
C GLY A 18 -10.77 18.59 -4.06
N ALA A 19 -10.41 19.15 -2.90
CA ALA A 19 -9.54 20.33 -2.83
C ALA A 19 -8.04 20.03 -3.05
N GLY A 20 -7.64 18.79 -3.36
CA GLY A 20 -6.23 18.44 -3.61
C GLY A 20 -5.38 18.18 -2.36
N ILE A 21 -6.00 17.79 -1.24
CA ILE A 21 -5.35 17.60 0.07
C ILE A 21 -4.22 16.58 0.03
N THR A 22 -4.51 15.35 -0.38
CA THR A 22 -3.53 14.25 -0.47
C THR A 22 -2.31 14.62 -1.31
N ARG A 23 -2.52 15.32 -2.43
CA ARG A 23 -1.43 15.74 -3.31
C ARG A 23 -0.55 16.80 -2.65
N SER A 24 -1.12 17.66 -1.83
CA SER A 24 -0.38 18.72 -1.13
C SER A 24 0.52 18.11 -0.06
N GLY A 25 -0.03 17.23 0.78
CA GLY A 25 0.75 16.47 1.76
C GLY A 25 1.85 15.63 1.11
N PHE A 26 1.54 14.93 0.01
CA PHE A 26 2.54 14.16 -0.75
C PHE A 26 3.70 15.04 -1.28
N LEU A 27 3.41 16.21 -1.84
CA LEU A 27 4.44 17.14 -2.33
C LEU A 27 5.32 17.64 -1.17
N PHE A 28 4.73 17.94 -0.01
CA PHE A 28 5.48 18.36 1.17
C PHE A 28 6.38 17.23 1.70
N ALA A 29 5.84 16.01 1.84
CA ALA A 29 6.61 14.83 2.23
C ALA A 29 7.78 14.59 1.26
N LYS A 30 7.54 14.64 -0.05
CA LYS A 30 8.59 14.48 -1.06
C LYS A 30 9.64 15.60 -1.01
N THR A 31 9.26 16.80 -0.58
CA THR A 31 10.19 17.92 -0.34
C THR A 31 11.08 17.64 0.87
N CYS A 32 10.51 17.15 1.98
CA CYS A 32 11.26 16.73 3.16
C CYS A 32 12.23 15.60 2.82
N LEU A 33 11.75 14.57 2.11
CA LEU A 33 12.56 13.43 1.65
C LEU A 33 13.76 13.87 0.81
N ARG A 34 13.55 14.75 -0.17
CA ARG A 34 14.65 15.21 -1.04
C ARG A 34 15.68 16.06 -0.33
N GLY A 35 15.32 16.70 0.77
CA GLY A 35 16.27 17.43 1.58
C GLY A 35 16.93 16.60 2.68
N GLY A 36 16.71 15.28 2.77
CA GLY A 36 17.46 14.45 3.70
C GLY A 36 16.64 13.80 4.81
N LEU A 37 15.35 14.13 4.95
CA LEU A 37 14.55 13.66 6.08
C LEU A 37 13.83 12.36 5.76
N HIS A 38 13.72 11.48 6.74
CA HIS A 38 12.82 10.33 6.65
C HIS A 38 11.38 10.76 6.68
N VAL A 39 10.52 10.15 5.86
CA VAL A 39 9.13 10.58 5.73
C VAL A 39 8.13 9.44 5.79
N PHE A 40 6.98 9.73 6.40
CA PHE A 40 5.79 8.88 6.37
C PHE A 40 4.56 9.73 6.10
N GLY A 41 3.67 9.25 5.23
CA GLY A 41 2.47 9.97 4.84
C GLY A 41 1.21 9.13 5.02
N ALA A 42 0.23 9.62 5.78
CA ALA A 42 -1.04 8.93 5.99
C ALA A 42 -2.21 9.79 5.51
N ASN A 43 -3.15 9.19 4.77
CA ASN A 43 -4.36 9.86 4.31
C ASN A 43 -5.59 9.41 5.10
N ASP A 44 -6.51 10.34 5.34
CA ASP A 44 -7.84 10.04 5.86
C ASP A 44 -8.91 10.76 5.03
N TYR A 45 -10.00 10.06 4.78
CA TYR A 45 -11.12 10.55 4.00
C TYR A 45 -12.39 9.79 4.35
N GLN A 46 -13.50 10.50 4.21
CA GLN A 46 -14.82 9.93 4.42
C GLN A 46 -15.27 9.16 3.17
N SER A 47 -16.23 8.24 3.33
CA SER A 47 -16.86 7.52 2.21
C SER A 47 -17.82 8.44 1.41
N LEU A 48 -17.35 9.60 0.99
CA LEU A 48 -18.06 10.64 0.25
C LEU A 48 -17.22 11.08 -0.96
N ILE A 49 -17.86 11.22 -2.13
CA ILE A 49 -17.16 11.63 -3.37
C ILE A 49 -16.93 13.16 -3.40
N ARG A 50 -17.84 13.92 -2.80
CA ARG A 50 -17.76 15.39 -2.70
C ARG A 50 -18.31 15.83 -1.35
N GLY A 51 -17.73 16.90 -0.81
CA GLY A 51 -18.01 17.37 0.54
C GLY A 51 -17.41 16.46 1.60
N GLY A 52 -17.52 16.90 2.85
CA GLY A 52 -16.83 16.26 3.97
C GLY A 52 -15.38 16.70 4.10
N HIS A 53 -14.76 16.25 5.18
CA HIS A 53 -13.41 16.61 5.58
C HIS A 53 -12.44 15.49 5.20
N ASN A 54 -11.37 15.86 4.50
CA ASN A 54 -10.25 14.99 4.19
C ASN A 54 -8.97 15.62 4.75
N PHE A 55 -8.06 14.77 5.20
CA PHE A 55 -6.75 15.23 5.62
C PHE A 55 -5.62 14.30 5.18
N TYR A 56 -4.41 14.84 5.20
CA TYR A 56 -3.18 14.10 4.98
C TYR A 56 -2.15 14.54 6.02
N ILE A 57 -1.62 13.59 6.77
CA ILE A 57 -0.56 13.80 7.75
C ILE A 57 0.76 13.42 7.11
N VAL A 58 1.74 14.30 7.25
CA VAL A 58 3.14 14.07 6.92
C VAL A 58 3.93 14.07 8.21
N ARG A 59 4.64 12.99 8.50
CA ARG A 59 5.71 12.99 9.50
C ARG A 59 7.05 13.05 8.76
N ALA A 60 7.93 13.94 9.18
CA ALA A 60 9.30 14.06 8.73
C ALA A 60 10.24 14.07 9.93
N ASP A 61 11.34 13.33 9.85
CA ASP A 61 12.32 13.24 10.95
C ASP A 61 13.73 13.05 10.40
N ALA A 62 14.76 13.49 11.13
CA ALA A 62 16.15 13.21 10.79
C ALA A 62 16.51 11.74 11.05
N GLU A 63 15.78 11.09 11.94
CA GLU A 63 15.90 9.67 12.22
C GLU A 63 14.86 8.85 11.46
N GLU A 64 15.11 7.55 11.29
CA GLU A 64 14.18 6.66 10.60
C GLU A 64 12.82 6.61 11.31
N ILE A 65 11.71 6.66 10.57
CA ILE A 65 10.35 6.61 11.11
C ILE A 65 9.51 5.53 10.43
N TYR A 66 8.52 5.00 11.14
CA TYR A 66 7.72 3.86 10.67
C TYR A 66 6.20 4.07 10.71
N SER A 67 5.72 5.16 11.31
CA SER A 67 4.30 5.54 11.31
C SER A 67 4.11 7.03 11.54
N GLN A 68 2.87 7.52 11.35
CA GLN A 68 2.45 8.82 11.87
C GLN A 68 2.51 8.86 13.41
N ARG A 69 2.35 10.06 13.94
CA ARG A 69 2.17 10.37 15.35
C ARG A 69 0.81 11.04 15.55
N ASP A 70 0.28 10.97 16.77
CA ASP A 70 -1.04 11.53 17.09
C ASP A 70 -1.05 13.06 17.20
N THR A 71 0.12 13.67 17.40
CA THR A 71 0.24 15.13 17.57
C THR A 71 0.70 15.83 16.29
N ILE A 72 0.31 17.09 16.12
CA ILE A 72 0.61 17.92 14.95
C ILE A 72 1.42 19.15 15.40
N ASP A 73 2.46 19.50 14.66
CA ASP A 73 3.22 20.74 14.89
C ASP A 73 2.67 21.90 14.04
N LEU A 74 2.34 21.60 12.78
CA LEU A 74 1.89 22.60 11.80
C LEU A 74 0.65 22.12 11.06
N LEU A 75 -0.43 22.90 11.13
CA LEU A 75 -1.68 22.65 10.44
C LEU A 75 -1.82 23.59 9.23
N LEU A 76 -1.96 23.04 8.02
CA LEU A 76 -2.37 23.78 6.83
C LEU A 76 -3.88 23.63 6.67
N ALA A 77 -4.62 24.63 7.16
CA ALA A 77 -6.08 24.62 7.16
C ALA A 77 -6.65 25.37 5.96
N LEU A 78 -7.23 24.64 5.00
CA LEU A 78 -7.84 25.25 3.81
C LEU A 78 -9.30 25.69 4.01
N ASN A 79 -9.88 25.33 5.16
CA ASN A 79 -11.19 25.77 5.61
C ASN A 79 -11.24 25.82 7.15
N LYS A 80 -12.28 26.47 7.68
CA LYS A 80 -12.50 26.60 9.14
C LYS A 80 -12.75 25.26 9.83
N GLU A 81 -13.45 24.34 9.17
CA GLU A 81 -13.74 23.00 9.69
C GLU A 81 -12.46 22.24 10.06
N THR A 82 -11.42 22.31 9.21
CA THR A 82 -10.12 21.68 9.46
C THR A 82 -9.49 22.17 10.76
N MET A 83 -9.56 23.49 11.01
CA MET A 83 -9.02 24.08 12.24
C MET A 83 -9.73 23.55 13.47
N LEU A 84 -11.06 23.53 13.43
CA LEU A 84 -11.88 23.12 14.57
C LEU A 84 -11.78 21.62 14.87
N LEU A 85 -11.59 20.78 13.84
CA LEU A 85 -11.44 19.34 14.02
C LEU A 85 -10.10 18.94 14.61
N HIS A 86 -9.01 19.62 14.20
CA HIS A 86 -7.64 19.21 14.56
C HIS A 86 -6.98 20.09 15.63
N LYS A 87 -7.68 21.09 16.17
CA LYS A 87 -7.12 22.00 17.19
C LYS A 87 -6.59 21.28 18.43
N ASP A 88 -7.20 20.15 18.81
CA ASP A 88 -6.83 19.39 20.01
C ASP A 88 -5.66 18.40 19.74
N GLU A 89 -5.33 18.18 18.47
CA GLU A 89 -4.18 17.37 18.04
C GLU A 89 -2.89 18.23 17.93
N LEU A 90 -3.02 19.56 17.86
CA LEU A 90 -1.87 20.47 17.83
C LEU A 90 -1.18 20.55 19.19
N VAL A 91 0.16 20.42 19.15
CA VAL A 91 1.03 20.64 20.32
C VAL A 91 0.92 22.07 20.83
N ALA A 92 1.36 22.30 22.09
CA ALA A 92 1.52 23.65 22.60
C ALA A 92 2.50 24.44 21.72
N ASP A 93 2.21 25.73 21.48
CA ASP A 93 2.95 26.59 20.54
C ASP A 93 2.91 26.12 19.07
N GLY A 94 2.08 25.13 18.73
CA GLY A 94 1.85 24.66 17.37
C GLY A 94 1.25 25.73 16.45
N GLY A 95 1.53 25.61 15.15
CA GLY A 95 1.17 26.61 14.16
C GLY A 95 -0.04 26.23 13.31
N ILE A 96 -0.83 27.24 12.90
CA ILE A 96 -1.89 27.09 11.90
C ILE A 96 -1.68 28.10 10.78
N ILE A 97 -1.44 27.62 9.55
CA ILE A 97 -1.50 28.42 8.33
C ILE A 97 -2.92 28.36 7.78
N TYR A 98 -3.53 29.53 7.58
CA TYR A 98 -4.89 29.67 7.08
C TYR A 98 -5.05 30.97 6.27
N ASP A 99 -6.14 31.09 5.53
CA ASP A 99 -6.48 32.31 4.79
C ASP A 99 -7.35 33.25 5.63
N GLY A 100 -6.74 34.20 6.33
CA GLY A 100 -7.46 35.09 7.25
C GLY A 100 -8.31 36.18 6.58
N GLU A 101 -8.20 36.36 5.27
CA GLU A 101 -9.14 37.20 4.52
C GLU A 101 -10.43 36.43 4.14
N ASP A 102 -10.37 35.10 4.16
CA ASP A 102 -11.48 34.20 3.82
C ASP A 102 -12.13 33.58 5.05
N LEU A 103 -11.35 33.32 6.09
CA LEU A 103 -11.76 32.58 7.28
C LEU A 103 -11.76 33.50 8.50
N ASP A 104 -12.98 33.90 8.90
CA ASP A 104 -13.19 34.58 10.19
C ASP A 104 -13.28 33.54 11.31
N ILE A 105 -12.26 33.56 12.17
CA ILE A 105 -12.21 32.77 13.40
C ILE A 105 -12.85 33.63 14.48
N GLY A 106 -14.14 33.42 14.72
CA GLY A 106 -14.87 34.13 15.76
C GLY A 106 -14.17 34.05 17.11
N SER A 107 -14.30 35.09 17.93
CA SER A 107 -13.69 35.15 19.25
C SER A 107 -14.06 33.92 20.09
N GLY A 108 -13.05 33.13 20.50
CA GLY A 108 -13.23 31.98 21.37
C GLY A 108 -13.61 30.66 20.69
N GLU A 109 -13.71 30.59 19.35
CA GLU A 109 -14.06 29.33 18.68
C GLU A 109 -12.95 28.27 18.72
N LEU A 110 -11.68 28.69 18.68
CA LEU A 110 -10.54 27.79 18.83
C LEU A 110 -10.31 27.34 20.28
N ASP A 111 -10.58 28.18 21.28
CA ASP A 111 -10.35 27.86 22.71
C ASP A 111 -8.94 27.30 23.00
N ARG A 112 -7.93 27.82 22.29
CA ARG A 112 -6.50 27.44 22.36
C ARG A 112 -5.62 28.67 22.17
N GLU A 113 -5.42 29.44 23.24
CA GLU A 113 -4.65 30.71 23.21
C GLU A 113 -3.14 30.51 23.03
N ASP A 114 -2.66 29.27 23.22
CA ASP A 114 -1.27 28.86 23.06
C ASP A 114 -0.88 28.56 21.62
N LEU A 115 -1.82 28.51 20.67
CA LEU A 115 -1.53 28.23 19.26
C LEU A 115 -1.13 29.49 18.50
N LYS A 116 -0.19 29.34 17.57
CA LYS A 116 0.28 30.41 16.69
C LYS A 116 -0.52 30.43 15.39
N LEU A 117 -1.14 31.57 15.08
CA LEU A 117 -1.97 31.75 13.90
C LEU A 117 -1.23 32.54 12.81
N TYR A 118 -1.06 31.91 11.66
CA TYR A 118 -0.37 32.47 10.49
C TYR A 118 -1.36 32.74 9.37
N SER A 119 -1.90 33.95 9.33
CA SER A 119 -2.79 34.38 8.25
C SER A 119 -1.98 34.67 6.99
N VAL A 120 -2.26 33.93 5.91
CA VAL A 120 -1.61 34.08 4.60
C VAL A 120 -2.71 34.29 3.54
N PRO A 121 -2.62 35.29 2.65
CA PRO A 121 -3.70 35.61 1.70
C PRO A 121 -3.72 34.64 0.50
N LEU A 122 -3.98 33.35 0.76
CA LEU A 122 -3.85 32.24 -0.18
C LEU A 122 -4.67 32.47 -1.45
N LYS A 123 -5.95 32.83 -1.32
CA LYS A 123 -6.84 33.06 -2.46
C LYS A 123 -6.44 34.29 -3.27
N ASN A 124 -5.90 35.32 -2.63
CA ASN A 124 -5.52 36.54 -3.34
C ASN A 124 -4.26 36.32 -4.18
N PHE A 125 -3.26 35.61 -3.65
CA PHE A 125 -2.09 35.24 -4.46
C PHE A 125 -2.47 34.38 -5.66
N VAL A 126 -3.45 33.48 -5.54
CA VAL A 126 -3.96 32.73 -6.69
C VAL A 126 -4.63 33.65 -7.72
N LYS A 127 -5.43 34.64 -7.28
CA LYS A 127 -6.05 35.64 -8.18
C LYS A 127 -5.01 36.50 -8.90
N GLU A 128 -3.95 36.93 -8.21
CA GLU A 128 -2.86 37.71 -8.81
C GLU A 128 -2.11 36.95 -9.90
N LEU A 129 -2.04 35.62 -9.77
CA LEU A 129 -1.43 34.73 -10.76
C LEU A 129 -2.37 34.35 -11.92
N ASP A 130 -3.63 34.80 -11.91
CA ASP A 130 -4.69 34.31 -12.80
C ASP A 130 -4.77 32.77 -12.79
N GLY A 131 -4.61 32.18 -11.59
CA GLY A 131 -4.52 30.75 -11.37
C GLY A 131 -5.85 30.09 -10.98
N GLU A 132 -5.90 28.76 -11.06
CA GLU A 132 -7.03 27.99 -10.54
C GLU A 132 -7.02 27.94 -9.01
N LEU A 133 -8.20 27.94 -8.38
CA LEU A 133 -8.34 27.98 -6.91
C LEU A 133 -7.54 26.87 -6.19
N ILE A 134 -7.37 25.70 -6.81
CA ILE A 134 -6.58 24.59 -6.25
C ILE A 134 -5.10 24.96 -6.01
N MET A 135 -4.57 25.97 -6.70
CA MET A 135 -3.21 26.47 -6.50
C MET A 135 -3.00 27.13 -5.14
N ARG A 136 -4.08 27.45 -4.41
CA ARG A 136 -3.99 27.95 -3.02
C ARG A 136 -3.22 26.98 -2.12
N ASN A 137 -3.30 25.69 -2.44
CA ASN A 137 -2.57 24.64 -1.75
C ASN A 137 -1.06 24.82 -1.94
N THR A 138 -0.63 25.11 -3.16
CA THR A 138 0.78 25.33 -3.48
C THR A 138 1.31 26.60 -2.81
N VAL A 139 0.48 27.65 -2.71
CA VAL A 139 0.78 28.83 -1.89
C VAL A 139 0.95 28.43 -0.41
N ALA A 140 0.03 27.64 0.14
CA ALA A 140 0.10 27.18 1.53
C ALA A 140 1.33 26.29 1.79
N LEU A 141 1.74 25.46 0.84
CA LEU A 141 2.98 24.68 0.92
C LEU A 141 4.21 25.58 0.92
N GLY A 142 4.24 26.59 0.05
CA GLY A 142 5.30 27.59 0.04
C GLY A 142 5.39 28.35 1.36
N ALA A 143 4.23 28.73 1.92
CA ALA A 143 4.12 29.34 3.23
C ALA A 143 4.63 28.43 4.35
N ALA A 144 4.34 27.13 4.31
CA ALA A 144 4.86 26.16 5.27
C ALA A 144 6.39 26.07 5.20
N VAL A 145 6.95 25.97 3.99
CA VAL A 145 8.41 25.91 3.77
C VAL A 145 9.08 27.21 4.23
N GLY A 146 8.46 28.37 3.97
CA GLY A 146 8.97 29.67 4.44
C GLY A 146 8.91 29.82 5.95
N LEU A 147 7.81 29.42 6.59
CA LEU A 147 7.65 29.44 8.04
C LEU A 147 8.69 28.56 8.76
N LEU A 148 9.02 27.41 8.16
CA LEU A 148 10.00 26.45 8.67
C LEU A 148 11.46 26.80 8.31
N ASP A 149 11.70 27.95 7.65
CA ASP A 149 13.02 28.38 7.13
C ASP A 149 13.73 27.25 6.35
N TYR A 150 12.96 26.50 5.55
CA TYR A 150 13.44 25.36 4.80
C TYR A 150 13.71 25.71 3.33
N ASP A 151 14.43 24.85 2.62
CA ASP A 151 14.92 25.17 1.28
C ASP A 151 13.81 25.15 0.21
N LEU A 152 13.44 26.35 -0.26
CA LEU A 152 12.45 26.56 -1.33
C LEU A 152 12.84 25.87 -2.64
N GLU A 153 14.13 25.80 -2.99
CA GLU A 153 14.58 25.21 -4.26
C GLU A 153 14.21 23.73 -4.34
N VAL A 154 14.20 23.03 -3.19
CA VAL A 154 13.78 21.62 -3.11
C VAL A 154 12.29 21.48 -3.44
N LEU A 155 11.44 22.34 -2.87
CA LEU A 155 10.01 22.36 -3.17
C LEU A 155 9.77 22.65 -4.65
N GLU A 156 10.48 23.63 -5.21
CA GLU A 156 10.36 23.96 -6.64
C GLU A 156 10.76 22.80 -7.54
N GLU A 157 11.83 22.05 -7.21
CA GLU A 157 12.22 20.84 -7.94
C GLU A 157 11.13 19.76 -7.87
N VAL A 158 10.56 19.52 -6.69
CA VAL A 158 9.45 18.56 -6.51
C VAL A 158 8.24 18.94 -7.35
N ILE A 159 7.87 20.23 -7.40
CA ILE A 159 6.79 20.74 -8.23
C ILE A 159 7.09 20.50 -9.72
N ARG A 160 8.31 20.81 -10.18
CA ARG A 160 8.72 20.62 -11.58
C ARG A 160 8.68 19.15 -12.01
N ASP A 161 9.06 18.23 -11.14
CA ASP A 161 9.04 16.79 -11.44
C ASP A 161 7.63 16.19 -11.41
N THR A 162 6.69 16.82 -10.68
CA THR A 162 5.35 16.26 -10.45
C THR A 162 4.31 16.77 -11.44
N PHE A 163 4.49 17.99 -11.98
CA PHE A 163 3.54 18.62 -12.88
C PHE A 163 4.12 18.78 -14.29
N LYS A 164 3.23 18.83 -15.29
CA LYS A 164 3.63 19.20 -16.66
C LYS A 164 4.27 20.61 -16.67
N PRO A 165 5.21 20.91 -17.57
CA PRO A 165 6.01 22.15 -17.53
C PRO A 165 5.21 23.45 -17.34
N GLU A 166 4.10 23.62 -18.07
CA GLU A 166 3.28 24.84 -17.97
C GLU A 166 2.57 24.98 -16.61
N VAL A 167 2.06 23.87 -16.08
CA VAL A 167 1.42 23.82 -14.75
C VAL A 167 2.47 24.02 -13.66
N ALA A 168 3.65 23.41 -13.80
CA ALA A 168 4.75 23.55 -12.87
C ALA A 168 5.22 25.01 -12.74
N LYS A 169 5.33 25.73 -13.86
CA LYS A 169 5.77 27.14 -13.86
C LYS A 169 4.89 28.04 -13.00
N SER A 170 3.56 27.92 -13.13
CA SER A 170 2.62 28.70 -12.31
C SER A 170 2.62 28.26 -10.86
N ASN A 171 2.76 26.96 -10.58
CA ASN A 171 2.86 26.42 -9.22
C ASN A 171 4.15 26.84 -8.50
N VAL A 172 5.29 26.89 -9.20
CA VAL A 172 6.55 27.41 -8.63
C VAL A 172 6.40 28.87 -8.19
N LYS A 173 5.76 29.71 -9.00
CA LYS A 173 5.46 31.10 -8.61
C LYS A 173 4.54 31.17 -7.39
N ALA A 174 3.50 30.35 -7.35
CA ALA A 174 2.57 30.29 -6.22
C ALA A 174 3.28 29.88 -4.92
N ALA A 175 4.12 28.85 -4.96
CA ALA A 175 4.94 28.44 -3.82
C ALA A 175 5.86 29.58 -3.36
N LYS A 176 6.54 30.24 -4.30
CA LYS A 176 7.40 31.36 -3.98
C LYS A 176 6.66 32.52 -3.30
N MET A 177 5.46 32.87 -3.75
CA MET A 177 4.66 33.93 -3.12
C MET A 177 4.30 33.61 -1.66
N GLY A 178 3.90 32.36 -1.38
CA GLY A 178 3.66 31.92 0.00
C GLY A 178 4.93 31.93 0.86
N TYR A 179 6.05 31.47 0.29
CA TYR A 179 7.35 31.48 0.95
C TYR A 179 7.81 32.90 1.31
N ASP A 180 7.85 33.79 0.32
CA ASP A 180 8.30 35.17 0.49
C ASP A 180 7.43 35.91 1.54
N TYR A 181 6.11 35.71 1.48
CA TYR A 181 5.18 36.32 2.44
C TYR A 181 5.43 35.86 3.88
N THR A 182 5.58 34.54 4.10
CA THR A 182 5.83 34.03 5.46
C THR A 182 7.20 34.43 6.00
N GLN A 183 8.21 34.53 5.14
CA GLN A 183 9.52 35.07 5.51
C GLN A 183 9.48 36.56 5.85
N GLU A 184 8.68 37.36 5.14
CA GLU A 184 8.54 38.79 5.44
C GLU A 184 7.79 39.05 6.76
N HIS A 185 6.72 38.27 7.02
CA HIS A 185 5.79 38.54 8.12
C HIS A 185 6.02 37.72 9.39
N TYR A 186 6.57 36.51 9.27
CA TYR A 186 6.60 35.51 10.36
C TYR A 186 7.97 34.82 10.51
N ALA A 187 9.03 35.33 9.90
CA ALA A 187 10.35 34.71 9.98
C ALA A 187 10.80 34.49 11.43
N GLY A 188 11.07 33.21 11.75
CA GLY A 188 11.52 32.78 13.07
C GLY A 188 10.47 32.78 14.18
N ASP A 189 9.20 33.02 13.85
CA ASP A 189 8.12 33.00 14.83
C ASP A 189 7.71 31.58 15.25
N PHE A 190 7.85 30.59 14.35
CA PHE A 190 7.41 29.21 14.60
C PHE A 190 8.12 28.56 15.80
N GLY A 191 9.41 28.83 15.99
CA GLY A 191 10.22 28.40 17.14
C GLY A 191 11.41 27.54 16.75
N TYR A 192 11.30 26.79 15.66
CA TYR A 192 12.39 26.01 15.07
C TYR A 192 12.37 26.05 13.54
N ARG A 193 13.42 25.51 12.94
CA ARG A 193 13.57 25.37 11.50
C ARG A 193 14.01 23.97 11.09
N LEU A 194 13.76 23.64 9.82
CA LEU A 194 14.30 22.45 9.17
C LEU A 194 15.56 22.80 8.37
N GLU A 195 16.47 21.86 8.23
CA GLU A 195 17.63 21.99 7.33
C GLU A 195 17.87 20.72 6.53
N LYS A 196 18.63 20.86 5.44
CA LYS A 196 19.04 19.69 4.66
C LYS A 196 19.95 18.80 5.49
N THR A 197 19.73 17.50 5.44
CA THR A 197 20.57 16.51 6.11
C THR A 197 21.24 15.57 5.10
N SER A 198 22.12 14.70 5.57
CA SER A 198 22.73 13.63 4.78
C SER A 198 21.94 12.32 4.83
N GLY A 199 20.69 12.35 5.28
CA GLY A 199 19.82 11.18 5.35
C GLY A 199 19.31 10.73 3.97
N PRO A 200 18.11 10.12 3.88
CA PRO A 200 17.57 9.66 2.60
C PRO A 200 17.45 10.80 1.58
N GLY A 201 17.52 10.48 0.29
CA GLY A 201 17.61 11.51 -0.74
C GLY A 201 16.81 11.19 -1.99
N LYS A 202 17.17 11.84 -3.11
CA LYS A 202 16.50 11.68 -4.41
C LYS A 202 16.50 10.23 -4.94
N GLY A 203 17.38 9.36 -4.44
CA GLY A 203 17.44 7.94 -4.79
C GLY A 203 16.41 7.07 -4.05
N ASN A 204 15.82 7.56 -2.97
CA ASN A 204 14.79 6.86 -2.22
C ASN A 204 13.44 7.00 -2.94
N ILE A 205 12.60 6.00 -2.75
CA ILE A 205 11.24 5.96 -3.30
C ILE A 205 10.24 6.28 -2.19
N PHE A 206 9.14 6.93 -2.58
CA PHE A 206 8.04 7.27 -1.69
C PHE A 206 6.74 6.90 -2.39
N LEU A 207 6.13 5.81 -1.93
CA LEU A 207 5.04 5.12 -2.61
C LEU A 207 4.11 4.46 -1.60
N THR A 208 2.93 4.07 -2.07
CA THR A 208 1.94 3.34 -1.29
C THR A 208 2.17 1.82 -1.32
N GLY A 209 1.58 1.10 -0.36
CA GLY A 209 1.56 -0.36 -0.41
C GLY A 209 0.86 -0.93 -1.65
N ASN A 210 -0.19 -0.27 -2.17
CA ASN A 210 -0.81 -0.65 -3.44
C ASN A 210 0.19 -0.58 -4.61
N GLU A 211 0.97 0.50 -4.71
CA GLU A 211 1.99 0.65 -5.75
C GLU A 211 3.12 -0.38 -5.58
N ALA A 212 3.57 -0.61 -4.34
CA ALA A 212 4.60 -1.61 -4.06
C ALA A 212 4.16 -3.04 -4.41
N VAL A 213 2.93 -3.43 -4.09
CA VAL A 213 2.36 -4.72 -4.52
C VAL A 213 2.28 -4.78 -6.05
N GLY A 214 1.87 -3.71 -6.72
CA GLY A 214 1.84 -3.65 -8.19
C GLY A 214 3.21 -3.86 -8.82
N LEU A 215 4.23 -3.16 -8.33
CA LEU A 215 5.61 -3.34 -8.75
C LEU A 215 6.11 -4.76 -8.49
N GLY A 216 5.78 -5.34 -7.33
CA GLY A 216 6.10 -6.71 -6.97
C GLY A 216 5.44 -7.72 -7.90
N ALA A 217 4.18 -7.50 -8.28
CA ALA A 217 3.45 -8.37 -9.21
C ALA A 217 4.05 -8.31 -10.62
N VAL A 218 4.35 -7.11 -11.13
CA VAL A 218 5.05 -6.94 -12.42
C VAL A 218 6.39 -7.66 -12.39
N ARG A 219 7.19 -7.44 -11.33
CA ARG A 219 8.51 -8.04 -11.21
C ARG A 219 8.48 -9.56 -11.05
N ALA A 220 7.44 -10.09 -10.39
CA ALA A 220 7.17 -11.51 -10.29
C ALA A 220 6.71 -12.13 -11.63
N GLY A 221 6.56 -11.34 -12.69
CA GLY A 221 6.11 -11.84 -14.00
C GLY A 221 4.62 -12.13 -14.07
N CYS A 222 3.80 -11.43 -13.26
CA CYS A 222 2.35 -11.43 -13.44
C CYS A 222 2.01 -10.92 -14.85
N LYS A 223 1.15 -11.65 -15.57
CA LYS A 223 0.69 -11.28 -16.92
C LYS A 223 -0.81 -11.11 -17.02
N PHE A 224 -1.54 -11.35 -15.92
CA PHE A 224 -2.99 -11.21 -15.88
C PHE A 224 -3.45 -10.72 -14.51
N TYR A 225 -3.86 -9.45 -14.42
CA TYR A 225 -4.50 -8.89 -13.25
C TYR A 225 -5.97 -8.56 -13.56
N VAL A 226 -6.86 -9.04 -12.72
CA VAL A 226 -8.30 -8.84 -12.87
C VAL A 226 -8.91 -8.50 -11.53
N ALA A 227 -9.63 -7.38 -11.40
CA ALA A 227 -10.20 -6.97 -10.12
C ALA A 227 -11.47 -6.14 -10.30
N TYR A 228 -12.47 -6.41 -9.47
CA TYR A 228 -13.63 -5.54 -9.33
C TYR A 228 -13.27 -4.41 -8.35
N PRO A 229 -13.53 -3.12 -8.68
CA PRO A 229 -13.19 -2.00 -7.81
C PRO A 229 -13.84 -2.10 -6.43
N MET A 230 -13.00 -2.17 -5.40
CA MET A 230 -13.42 -2.05 -4.00
C MET A 230 -12.30 -1.41 -3.16
N THR A 231 -12.63 -0.33 -2.44
CA THR A 231 -11.71 0.32 -1.49
C THR A 231 -11.29 -0.67 -0.40
N PRO A 232 -10.00 -0.75 -0.04
CA PRO A 232 -8.87 0.08 -0.46
C PRO A 232 -7.96 -0.56 -1.54
N ALA A 233 -8.45 -1.60 -2.26
CA ALA A 233 -7.67 -2.33 -3.26
C ALA A 233 -7.74 -1.72 -4.68
N THR A 234 -8.75 -0.89 -4.97
CA THR A 234 -8.92 -0.25 -6.30
C THR A 234 -7.68 0.51 -6.80
N PRO A 235 -6.90 1.23 -5.97
CA PRO A 235 -5.71 1.93 -6.45
C PRO A 235 -4.68 1.02 -7.16
N LEU A 236 -4.57 -0.26 -6.78
CA LEU A 236 -3.72 -1.23 -7.49
C LEU A 236 -4.17 -1.43 -8.95
N LEU A 237 -5.48 -1.50 -9.21
CA LEU A 237 -6.01 -1.58 -10.57
C LEU A 237 -5.63 -0.33 -11.37
N HIS A 238 -5.77 0.86 -10.78
CA HIS A 238 -5.41 2.12 -11.42
C HIS A 238 -3.91 2.26 -11.68
N PHE A 239 -3.07 1.72 -10.79
CA PHE A 239 -1.62 1.72 -10.95
C PHE A 239 -1.17 0.79 -12.08
N LEU A 240 -1.73 -0.42 -12.16
CA LEU A 240 -1.34 -1.41 -13.17
C LEU A 240 -1.94 -1.13 -14.56
N ALA A 241 -3.14 -0.53 -14.64
CA ALA A 241 -3.81 -0.26 -15.91
C ALA A 241 -2.95 0.49 -16.95
N PRO A 242 -2.23 1.58 -16.63
CA PRO A 242 -1.36 2.26 -17.60
C PRO A 242 -0.08 1.47 -17.94
N LEU A 243 0.28 0.45 -17.17
CA LEU A 243 1.47 -0.37 -17.35
C LEU A 243 1.20 -1.62 -18.22
N ASP A 244 -0.06 -1.88 -18.57
CA ASP A 244 -0.51 -3.10 -19.26
C ASP A 244 0.30 -3.39 -20.54
N ARG A 245 0.45 -2.40 -21.43
CA ARG A 245 1.17 -2.51 -22.70
C ARG A 245 2.68 -2.56 -22.53
N GLU A 246 3.23 -1.82 -21.57
CA GLU A 246 4.68 -1.75 -21.36
C GLU A 246 5.22 -3.10 -20.85
N TYR A 247 4.43 -3.80 -20.03
CA TYR A 247 4.83 -5.05 -19.40
C TYR A 247 4.13 -6.29 -19.98
N ASP A 248 3.53 -6.19 -21.18
CA ASP A 248 2.81 -7.27 -21.88
C ASP A 248 1.81 -8.01 -20.96
N MET A 249 1.03 -7.24 -20.21
CA MET A 249 0.11 -7.72 -19.19
C MET A 249 -1.32 -7.37 -19.54
N ILE A 250 -2.26 -8.24 -19.18
CA ILE A 250 -3.69 -7.94 -19.27
C ILE A 250 -4.15 -7.40 -17.92
N VAL A 251 -4.73 -6.21 -17.93
CA VAL A 251 -5.36 -5.58 -16.77
C VAL A 251 -6.85 -5.38 -17.07
N MET A 252 -7.73 -6.00 -16.29
CA MET A 252 -9.17 -6.02 -16.59
C MET A 252 -10.04 -5.74 -15.36
N GLN A 253 -11.12 -5.00 -15.59
CA GLN A 253 -12.21 -4.85 -14.64
C GLN A 253 -13.38 -5.75 -15.08
N PRO A 254 -13.70 -6.82 -14.33
CA PRO A 254 -14.88 -7.65 -14.58
C PRO A 254 -16.12 -7.05 -13.91
N GLU A 255 -17.26 -7.73 -14.04
CA GLU A 255 -18.56 -7.33 -13.51
C GLU A 255 -18.75 -7.58 -12.00
N SER A 256 -17.95 -8.47 -11.41
CA SER A 256 -18.00 -8.82 -9.98
C SER A 256 -16.73 -9.54 -9.50
N GLU A 257 -16.57 -9.69 -8.19
CA GLU A 257 -15.50 -10.48 -7.58
C GLU A 257 -15.58 -11.97 -7.90
N ILE A 258 -16.79 -12.51 -8.14
CA ILE A 258 -16.99 -13.89 -8.61
C ILE A 258 -16.34 -14.07 -9.98
N ALA A 259 -16.57 -13.12 -10.90
CA ALA A 259 -15.93 -13.13 -12.20
C ALA A 259 -14.41 -12.96 -12.08
N ALA A 260 -13.94 -12.05 -11.20
CA ALA A 260 -12.52 -11.78 -11.01
C ALA A 260 -11.72 -13.04 -10.62
N ILE A 261 -12.12 -13.76 -9.56
CA ILE A 261 -11.38 -14.94 -9.11
C ILE A 261 -11.39 -16.06 -10.15
N ASN A 262 -12.52 -16.26 -10.85
CA ASN A 262 -12.66 -17.29 -11.87
C ASN A 262 -11.86 -16.97 -13.13
N MET A 263 -11.80 -15.70 -13.55
CA MET A 263 -10.93 -15.26 -14.64
C MET A 263 -9.45 -15.41 -14.27
N ALA A 264 -9.05 -15.05 -13.05
CA ALA A 264 -7.68 -15.25 -12.57
C ALA A 264 -7.30 -16.74 -12.56
N ALA A 265 -8.20 -17.61 -12.07
CA ALA A 265 -8.01 -19.07 -12.10
C ALA A 265 -7.88 -19.60 -13.54
N GLY A 266 -8.74 -19.15 -14.47
CA GLY A 266 -8.67 -19.53 -15.87
C GLY A 266 -7.37 -19.11 -16.55
N ALA A 267 -6.89 -17.90 -16.28
CA ALA A 267 -5.59 -17.43 -16.76
C ALA A 267 -4.44 -18.28 -16.18
N SER A 268 -4.47 -18.60 -14.88
CA SER A 268 -3.47 -19.48 -14.26
C SER A 268 -3.46 -20.89 -14.84
N PHE A 269 -4.64 -21.46 -15.10
CA PHE A 269 -4.78 -22.74 -15.79
C PHE A 269 -4.15 -22.72 -17.20
N ALA A 270 -4.25 -21.58 -17.91
CA ALA A 270 -3.58 -21.38 -19.20
C ALA A 270 -2.05 -21.22 -19.09
N GLY A 271 -1.49 -21.11 -17.89
CA GLY A 271 -0.04 -21.11 -17.62
C GLY A 271 0.57 -19.76 -17.28
N VAL A 272 -0.22 -18.68 -17.22
CA VAL A 272 0.29 -17.36 -16.82
C VAL A 272 0.22 -17.15 -15.30
N ARG A 273 1.13 -16.37 -14.74
CA ARG A 273 0.98 -15.87 -13.36
C ARG A 273 -0.16 -14.86 -13.34
N SER A 274 -1.17 -15.11 -12.52
CA SER A 274 -2.37 -14.28 -12.41
C SER A 274 -2.63 -13.81 -10.98
N MET A 275 -3.27 -12.66 -10.87
CA MET A 275 -3.60 -12.04 -9.59
C MET A 275 -4.97 -11.34 -9.62
N THR A 276 -5.61 -11.29 -8.47
CA THR A 276 -6.74 -10.40 -8.19
C THR A 276 -6.51 -9.67 -6.87
N ALA A 277 -7.22 -8.56 -6.66
CA ALA A 277 -7.21 -7.84 -5.40
C ALA A 277 -8.64 -7.43 -5.00
N THR A 278 -8.90 -7.45 -3.70
CA THR A 278 -10.22 -7.19 -3.12
C THR A 278 -10.11 -6.79 -1.64
N SER A 279 -11.23 -6.71 -0.96
CA SER A 279 -11.39 -6.46 0.49
C SER A 279 -12.41 -7.46 1.05
N GLY A 280 -12.73 -7.38 2.35
CA GLY A 280 -13.48 -8.43 3.07
C GLY A 280 -14.76 -8.89 2.36
N GLY A 281 -15.63 -7.96 1.96
CA GLY A 281 -16.91 -8.29 1.30
C GLY A 281 -16.76 -9.00 -0.05
N GLY A 282 -15.79 -8.58 -0.87
CA GLY A 282 -15.49 -9.21 -2.15
C GLY A 282 -14.79 -10.55 -1.99
N PHE A 283 -13.94 -10.72 -0.98
CA PHE A 283 -13.32 -12.00 -0.65
C PHE A 283 -14.36 -13.05 -0.19
N CYS A 284 -15.43 -12.62 0.49
CA CYS A 284 -16.60 -13.48 0.74
C CYS A 284 -17.20 -14.03 -0.56
N LEU A 285 -17.35 -13.19 -1.59
CA LEU A 285 -17.85 -13.61 -2.91
C LEU A 285 -16.85 -14.52 -3.64
N MET A 286 -15.55 -14.32 -3.44
CA MET A 286 -14.51 -15.17 -4.03
C MET A 286 -14.38 -16.55 -3.37
N SER A 287 -14.98 -16.79 -2.21
CA SER A 287 -14.71 -17.97 -1.39
C SER A 287 -14.97 -19.30 -2.12
N GLU A 288 -15.99 -19.38 -2.97
CA GLU A 288 -16.24 -20.57 -3.80
C GLU A 288 -15.12 -20.78 -4.83
N GLY A 289 -14.79 -19.74 -5.59
CA GLY A 289 -13.71 -19.78 -6.59
C GLY A 289 -12.35 -20.06 -5.98
N LEU A 290 -12.07 -19.55 -4.77
CA LEU A 290 -10.86 -19.87 -4.01
C LEU A 290 -10.78 -21.37 -3.69
N GLY A 291 -11.90 -21.97 -3.25
CA GLY A 291 -12.00 -23.43 -3.04
C GLY A 291 -11.71 -24.22 -4.30
N MET A 292 -12.27 -23.78 -5.44
CA MET A 292 -11.99 -24.37 -6.74
C MET A 292 -10.49 -24.32 -7.07
N THR A 293 -9.79 -23.21 -6.82
CA THR A 293 -8.33 -23.14 -7.06
C THR A 293 -7.54 -24.12 -6.19
N GLY A 294 -7.97 -24.34 -4.93
CA GLY A 294 -7.38 -25.35 -4.04
C GLY A 294 -7.61 -26.78 -4.52
N MET A 295 -8.84 -27.11 -4.93
CA MET A 295 -9.20 -28.43 -5.46
C MET A 295 -8.46 -28.74 -6.76
N THR A 296 -8.42 -27.79 -7.68
CA THR A 296 -7.80 -27.94 -9.01
C THR A 296 -6.27 -27.78 -9.00
N GLU A 297 -5.69 -27.47 -7.84
CA GLU A 297 -4.26 -27.17 -7.68
C GLU A 297 -3.81 -26.06 -8.65
N THR A 298 -4.61 -25.01 -8.77
CA THR A 298 -4.39 -23.89 -9.69
C THR A 298 -3.78 -22.70 -8.92
N PRO A 299 -2.53 -22.29 -9.22
CA PRO A 299 -1.85 -21.25 -8.46
C PRO A 299 -2.40 -19.85 -8.77
N VAL A 300 -2.95 -19.16 -7.77
CA VAL A 300 -3.47 -17.78 -7.93
C VAL A 300 -3.02 -16.95 -6.74
N VAL A 301 -2.62 -15.70 -6.99
CA VAL A 301 -2.35 -14.72 -5.93
C VAL A 301 -3.57 -13.84 -5.71
N VAL A 302 -4.01 -13.71 -4.46
CA VAL A 302 -5.12 -12.84 -4.06
C VAL A 302 -4.62 -11.82 -3.05
N MET A 303 -4.71 -10.54 -3.35
CA MET A 303 -4.53 -9.50 -2.34
C MET A 303 -5.86 -9.24 -1.63
N LEU A 304 -5.89 -9.44 -0.31
CA LEU A 304 -6.96 -8.99 0.56
C LEU A 304 -6.51 -7.74 1.31
N ALA A 305 -6.99 -6.58 0.87
CA ALA A 305 -6.81 -5.32 1.56
C ALA A 305 -7.92 -5.13 2.59
N GLN A 306 -7.65 -5.48 3.84
CA GLN A 306 -8.63 -5.49 4.92
C GLN A 306 -9.12 -4.08 5.26
N ARG A 307 -10.39 -4.02 5.67
CA ARG A 307 -11.05 -2.85 6.26
C ARG A 307 -12.08 -3.35 7.28
N PRO A 308 -12.50 -2.52 8.26
CA PRO A 308 -13.41 -2.99 9.31
C PRO A 308 -14.75 -3.46 8.72
N GLY A 309 -15.11 -4.72 8.99
CA GLY A 309 -16.46 -5.26 8.80
C GLY A 309 -17.31 -5.17 10.08
N PRO A 310 -18.40 -5.97 10.19
CA PRO A 310 -18.93 -6.91 9.19
C PRO A 310 -19.69 -6.20 8.04
N SER A 311 -19.99 -6.95 6.97
CA SER A 311 -20.71 -6.44 5.79
C SER A 311 -19.95 -5.26 5.14
N THR A 312 -20.64 -4.19 4.74
CA THR A 312 -20.00 -2.96 4.22
C THR A 312 -19.01 -2.35 5.20
N GLY A 313 -19.36 -2.40 6.50
CA GLY A 313 -18.54 -1.90 7.60
C GLY A 313 -18.13 -0.44 7.44
N LEU A 314 -16.83 -0.17 7.57
CA LEU A 314 -16.21 1.15 7.43
C LEU A 314 -15.25 1.16 6.23
N PRO A 315 -15.73 1.45 5.01
CA PRO A 315 -14.96 1.29 3.77
C PRO A 315 -13.63 2.04 3.69
N THR A 316 -13.52 3.16 4.41
CA THR A 316 -12.38 4.08 4.36
C THR A 316 -11.53 4.05 5.63
N HIS A 317 -11.82 3.17 6.58
CA HIS A 317 -11.02 2.95 7.78
C HIS A 317 -10.16 1.69 7.66
N SER A 318 -9.11 1.58 8.47
CA SER A 318 -8.26 0.38 8.54
C SER A 318 -8.70 -0.59 9.63
N GLY A 319 -8.44 -1.88 9.42
CA GLY A 319 -8.67 -2.93 10.40
C GLY A 319 -8.08 -4.26 9.92
N GLN A 320 -7.61 -5.09 10.85
CA GLN A 320 -7.01 -6.41 10.58
C GLN A 320 -7.92 -7.55 11.09
N GLY A 321 -9.22 -7.45 10.81
CA GLY A 321 -10.25 -8.35 11.34
C GLY A 321 -10.46 -9.65 10.59
N ASP A 322 -9.85 -9.82 9.41
CA ASP A 322 -10.23 -10.89 8.47
C ASP A 322 -9.32 -12.13 8.56
N LEU A 323 -8.27 -12.13 9.38
CA LEU A 323 -7.28 -13.23 9.42
C LEU A 323 -7.91 -14.61 9.60
N ARG A 324 -8.81 -14.77 10.59
CA ARG A 324 -9.51 -16.05 10.82
C ARG A 324 -10.41 -16.44 9.66
N PHE A 325 -11.03 -15.46 9.01
CA PHE A 325 -11.84 -15.72 7.84
C PHE A 325 -10.97 -16.23 6.69
N VAL A 326 -9.85 -15.57 6.38
CA VAL A 326 -8.94 -15.95 5.28
C VAL A 326 -8.35 -17.34 5.44
N ILE A 327 -7.89 -17.70 6.63
CA ILE A 327 -7.28 -19.03 6.86
C ILE A 327 -8.30 -20.17 6.79
N HIS A 328 -9.59 -19.88 6.95
CA HIS A 328 -10.70 -20.85 6.92
C HIS A 328 -11.67 -20.64 5.75
N ALA A 329 -11.34 -19.79 4.77
CA ALA A 329 -12.26 -19.46 3.70
C ALA A 329 -12.51 -20.64 2.76
N SER A 330 -13.75 -20.71 2.25
CA SER A 330 -14.32 -21.79 1.42
C SER A 330 -14.71 -23.06 2.18
N GLN A 331 -15.59 -23.85 1.56
CA GLN A 331 -16.02 -25.15 2.06
C GLN A 331 -14.94 -26.23 1.87
N GLY A 332 -14.86 -27.15 2.84
CA GLY A 332 -13.87 -28.22 2.82
C GLY A 332 -12.45 -27.73 3.14
N GLU A 333 -11.47 -28.61 2.93
CA GLU A 333 -10.11 -28.43 3.39
C GLU A 333 -9.13 -28.45 2.21
N PHE A 334 -8.23 -27.47 2.15
CA PHE A 334 -7.13 -27.43 1.18
C PHE A 334 -5.98 -26.55 1.69
N PRO A 335 -4.74 -26.81 1.26
CA PRO A 335 -3.61 -25.94 1.56
C PRO A 335 -3.73 -24.57 0.92
N ARG A 336 -3.31 -23.54 1.66
CA ARG A 336 -3.15 -22.16 1.20
C ARG A 336 -2.02 -21.51 1.97
N VAL A 337 -1.38 -20.50 1.40
CA VAL A 337 -0.39 -19.68 2.13
C VAL A 337 -0.95 -18.28 2.32
N VAL A 338 -0.74 -17.72 3.51
CA VAL A 338 -1.16 -16.36 3.88
C VAL A 338 0.08 -15.59 4.30
N ILE A 339 0.33 -14.46 3.65
CA ILE A 339 1.53 -13.64 3.84
C ILE A 339 1.08 -12.22 4.18
N ALA A 340 1.60 -11.68 5.27
CA ALA A 340 1.21 -10.36 5.77
C ALA A 340 2.40 -9.39 5.77
N PRO A 341 2.58 -8.58 4.71
CA PRO A 341 3.62 -7.55 4.69
C PRO A 341 3.33 -6.48 5.75
N GLY A 342 4.38 -5.96 6.39
CA GLY A 342 4.28 -4.93 7.44
C GLY A 342 4.67 -3.52 7.00
N ASP A 343 5.30 -3.36 5.83
CA ASP A 343 5.68 -2.08 5.23
C ASP A 343 5.73 -2.16 3.69
N VAL A 344 6.05 -1.05 3.04
CA VAL A 344 6.05 -0.94 1.57
C VAL A 344 7.16 -1.78 0.92
N GLU A 345 8.29 -1.99 1.59
CA GLU A 345 9.37 -2.86 1.09
C GLU A 345 8.92 -4.33 1.11
N GLU A 346 8.32 -4.76 2.21
CA GLU A 346 7.74 -6.09 2.33
C GLU A 346 6.57 -6.27 1.34
N CYS A 347 5.73 -5.27 1.09
CA CYS A 347 4.69 -5.35 0.05
C CYS A 347 5.28 -5.74 -1.33
N PHE A 348 6.44 -5.20 -1.70
CA PHE A 348 7.11 -5.55 -2.95
C PHE A 348 7.64 -6.99 -2.91
N TYR A 349 8.51 -7.31 -1.95
CA TYR A 349 9.18 -8.62 -1.90
C TYR A 349 8.24 -9.77 -1.59
N LYS A 350 7.34 -9.61 -0.61
CA LYS A 350 6.36 -10.64 -0.24
C LYS A 350 5.36 -10.93 -1.35
N THR A 351 5.08 -9.98 -2.23
CA THR A 351 4.30 -10.24 -3.45
C THR A 351 5.04 -11.21 -4.38
N MET A 352 6.34 -11.02 -4.58
CA MET A 352 7.15 -11.94 -5.39
C MET A 352 7.25 -13.33 -4.77
N GLU A 353 7.45 -13.41 -3.45
CA GLU A 353 7.42 -14.67 -2.69
C GLU A 353 6.06 -15.37 -2.84
N ALA A 354 4.95 -14.63 -2.77
CA ALA A 354 3.60 -15.19 -2.91
C ALA A 354 3.42 -15.89 -4.26
N PHE A 355 3.88 -15.30 -5.36
CA PHE A 355 3.82 -15.94 -6.68
C PHE A 355 4.68 -17.21 -6.76
N ASN A 356 5.89 -17.19 -6.19
CA ASN A 356 6.77 -18.35 -6.18
C ASN A 356 6.17 -19.49 -5.34
N LEU A 357 5.66 -19.18 -4.14
CA LEU A 357 5.01 -20.17 -3.27
C LEU A 357 3.73 -20.72 -3.92
N ALA A 358 2.93 -19.87 -4.57
CA ALA A 358 1.74 -20.31 -5.30
C ALA A 358 2.10 -21.33 -6.37
N GLU A 359 3.07 -21.04 -7.25
CA GLU A 359 3.44 -21.96 -8.34
C GLU A 359 4.22 -23.19 -7.87
N ARG A 360 5.15 -23.05 -6.92
CA ARG A 360 5.95 -24.16 -6.39
C ARG A 360 5.07 -25.22 -5.75
N PHE A 361 4.06 -24.82 -4.98
CA PHE A 361 3.16 -25.74 -4.28
C PHE A 361 1.81 -25.95 -5.00
N GLN A 362 1.52 -25.17 -6.05
CA GLN A 362 0.26 -25.23 -6.79
C GLN A 362 -0.95 -25.04 -5.85
N ILE A 363 -0.93 -23.93 -5.12
CA ILE A 363 -1.91 -23.54 -4.11
C ILE A 363 -2.29 -22.06 -4.30
N PRO A 364 -3.45 -21.61 -3.78
CA PRO A 364 -3.70 -20.18 -3.66
C PRO A 364 -2.76 -19.54 -2.62
N ALA A 365 -2.22 -18.38 -2.96
CA ALA A 365 -1.44 -17.52 -2.06
C ALA A 365 -2.20 -16.21 -1.80
N ILE A 366 -2.32 -15.84 -0.53
CA ILE A 366 -3.09 -14.67 -0.12
C ILE A 366 -2.15 -13.67 0.53
N LEU A 367 -2.04 -12.48 -0.08
CA LEU A 367 -1.42 -11.32 0.53
C LEU A 367 -2.48 -10.63 1.39
N ILE A 368 -2.35 -10.73 2.71
CA ILE A 368 -3.26 -10.09 3.66
C ILE A 368 -2.65 -8.79 4.15
N THR A 369 -3.27 -7.67 3.78
CA THR A 369 -2.84 -6.31 4.12
C THR A 369 -4.04 -5.54 4.68
N ASP A 370 -3.93 -4.25 4.91
CA ASP A 370 -5.02 -3.40 5.40
C ASP A 370 -4.98 -2.01 4.76
N LYS A 371 -6.10 -1.27 4.85
CA LYS A 371 -6.23 0.08 4.28
C LYS A 371 -5.06 0.98 4.64
N TYR A 372 -4.62 0.93 5.88
CA TYR A 372 -3.59 1.84 6.38
C TYR A 372 -2.27 1.59 5.65
N LEU A 373 -1.82 0.34 5.50
CA LEU A 373 -0.59 0.06 4.75
C LEU A 373 -0.73 0.34 3.24
N VAL A 374 -1.85 -0.01 2.62
CA VAL A 374 -1.96 0.07 1.16
C VAL A 374 -2.25 1.46 0.62
N GLU A 375 -2.70 2.39 1.45
CA GLU A 375 -2.95 3.78 1.06
C GLU A 375 -2.01 4.81 1.73
N SER A 376 -1.35 4.45 2.83
CA SER A 376 -0.26 5.28 3.36
C SER A 376 0.96 5.20 2.46
N HIS A 377 1.70 6.29 2.41
CA HIS A 377 2.96 6.39 1.70
C HIS A 377 4.11 6.11 2.67
N GLY A 378 4.89 5.10 2.35
CA GLY A 378 6.13 4.77 3.03
C GLY A 378 7.33 5.19 2.19
N GLU A 379 8.36 5.64 2.86
CA GLU A 379 9.69 5.74 2.29
C GLU A 379 10.34 4.34 2.22
N ALA A 380 11.08 4.07 1.14
CA ALA A 380 12.00 2.95 1.07
C ALA A 380 13.22 3.30 0.21
N GLU A 381 14.30 2.54 0.37
CA GLU A 381 15.35 2.50 -0.63
C GLU A 381 14.80 1.93 -1.95
N ALA A 382 15.48 2.23 -3.07
CA ALA A 382 15.13 1.62 -4.35
C ALA A 382 15.24 0.09 -4.24
N PHE A 383 14.14 -0.61 -4.53
CA PHE A 383 14.08 -2.06 -4.37
C PHE A 383 15.12 -2.76 -5.26
N ASP A 384 15.91 -3.66 -4.67
CA ASP A 384 16.73 -4.61 -5.42
C ASP A 384 15.81 -5.58 -6.18
N GLN A 385 15.71 -5.36 -7.48
CA GLN A 385 14.88 -6.15 -8.38
C GLN A 385 15.38 -7.59 -8.55
N ASN A 386 16.60 -7.93 -8.13
CA ASN A 386 17.17 -9.27 -8.31
C ASN A 386 17.21 -10.10 -7.01
N LYS A 387 16.81 -9.52 -5.88
CA LYS A 387 16.77 -10.19 -4.57
C LYS A 387 15.93 -11.47 -4.60
N ILE A 388 14.82 -11.46 -5.35
CA ILE A 388 13.93 -12.63 -5.50
C ILE A 388 13.86 -13.02 -6.97
N GLY A 389 14.26 -14.26 -7.28
CA GLY A 389 14.11 -14.85 -8.61
C GLY A 389 12.69 -15.37 -8.88
N ILE A 390 12.36 -15.60 -10.14
CA ILE A 390 11.09 -16.24 -10.54
C ILE A 390 11.26 -17.76 -10.44
N ASP A 391 10.50 -18.40 -9.55
CA ASP A 391 10.41 -19.85 -9.43
C ASP A 391 9.05 -20.34 -9.97
N ARG A 392 9.05 -20.98 -11.15
CA ARG A 392 7.84 -21.50 -11.79
C ARG A 392 7.37 -22.85 -11.23
N GLY A 393 8.08 -23.41 -10.25
CA GLY A 393 7.81 -24.73 -9.70
C GLY A 393 7.99 -25.85 -10.72
N LEU A 394 7.26 -26.95 -10.53
CA LEU A 394 7.29 -28.12 -11.40
C LEU A 394 6.44 -27.93 -12.66
N LEU A 395 6.71 -26.87 -13.41
CA LEU A 395 6.10 -26.57 -14.72
C LEU A 395 6.93 -27.25 -15.81
N LEU A 396 6.31 -28.20 -16.52
CA LEU A 396 6.94 -28.89 -17.64
C LEU A 396 7.17 -27.94 -18.81
N THR A 397 8.32 -28.12 -19.45
CA THR A 397 8.68 -27.54 -20.75
C THR A 397 8.47 -28.55 -21.88
N GLU A 398 8.45 -28.09 -23.13
CA GLU A 398 8.37 -28.98 -24.30
C GLU A 398 9.61 -29.87 -24.46
N GLU A 399 10.74 -29.49 -23.85
CA GLU A 399 11.95 -30.30 -23.82
C GLU A 399 11.85 -31.45 -22.81
N GLU A 400 11.15 -31.23 -21.68
CA GLU A 400 11.01 -32.21 -20.60
C GLU A 400 9.89 -33.24 -20.85
N TYR A 401 8.87 -32.87 -21.63
CA TYR A 401 7.75 -33.76 -21.94
C TYR A 401 7.55 -33.94 -23.45
N THR A 402 7.95 -35.11 -23.95
CA THR A 402 7.91 -35.46 -25.38
C THR A 402 6.58 -36.08 -25.84
N GLY A 403 5.65 -36.35 -24.91
CA GLY A 403 4.36 -36.98 -25.20
C GLY A 403 4.38 -38.51 -25.30
N GLU A 404 5.48 -39.17 -24.90
CA GLU A 404 5.61 -40.62 -24.95
C GLU A 404 4.81 -41.33 -23.85
N GLU A 405 4.83 -40.79 -22.62
CA GLU A 405 4.02 -41.27 -21.51
C GLU A 405 2.72 -40.47 -21.38
N GLU A 406 1.65 -41.12 -20.91
CA GLU A 406 0.41 -40.41 -20.65
C GLU A 406 0.59 -39.36 -19.54
N TYR A 407 0.30 -38.10 -19.86
CA TYR A 407 0.26 -37.02 -18.89
C TYR A 407 -0.95 -37.15 -17.95
N LYS A 408 -0.68 -36.99 -16.65
CA LYS A 408 -1.67 -37.03 -15.56
C LYS A 408 -1.52 -35.77 -14.70
N ARG A 409 -2.46 -34.82 -14.84
CA ARG A 409 -2.41 -33.52 -14.15
C ARG A 409 -2.30 -33.64 -12.63
N HIS A 410 -2.96 -34.65 -12.05
CA HIS A 410 -3.00 -34.90 -10.60
C HIS A 410 -2.26 -36.19 -10.24
N LYS A 411 -1.16 -36.49 -10.94
CA LYS A 411 -0.30 -37.66 -10.67
C LYS A 411 0.06 -37.74 -9.19
N PHE A 412 -0.03 -38.93 -8.61
CA PHE A 412 0.47 -39.16 -7.26
C PHE A 412 1.99 -39.07 -7.24
N THR A 413 2.51 -38.19 -6.40
CA THR A 413 3.94 -38.05 -6.11
C THR A 413 4.15 -38.20 -4.60
N GLU A 414 5.39 -38.39 -4.16
CA GLU A 414 5.71 -38.52 -2.73
C GLU A 414 5.43 -37.21 -1.97
N ASP A 415 5.80 -36.07 -2.56
CA ASP A 415 5.63 -34.72 -2.02
C ASP A 415 4.24 -34.09 -2.26
N GLY A 416 3.37 -34.77 -3.02
CA GLY A 416 2.03 -34.29 -3.37
C GLY A 416 1.98 -33.28 -4.53
N ILE A 417 3.12 -32.85 -5.08
CA ILE A 417 3.23 -31.87 -6.17
C ILE A 417 3.30 -32.61 -7.51
N SER A 418 2.21 -32.55 -8.29
CA SER A 418 2.17 -33.16 -9.62
C SER A 418 2.86 -32.27 -10.67
N PRO A 419 3.58 -32.82 -11.66
CA PRO A 419 4.07 -32.03 -12.79
C PRO A 419 2.93 -31.30 -13.50
N ARG A 420 3.10 -30.01 -13.77
CA ARG A 420 2.10 -29.16 -14.42
C ARG A 420 2.49 -28.93 -15.89
N ALA A 421 1.63 -29.29 -16.82
CA ALA A 421 1.70 -28.90 -18.22
C ALA A 421 0.66 -27.80 -18.52
N MET A 422 0.91 -27.02 -19.57
CA MET A 422 0.00 -25.97 -20.03
C MET A 422 -0.93 -26.50 -21.13
N PRO A 423 -2.20 -26.05 -21.19
CA PRO A 423 -3.06 -26.32 -22.33
C PRO A 423 -2.39 -25.96 -23.66
N GLY A 424 -2.44 -26.87 -24.63
CA GLY A 424 -1.77 -26.71 -25.93
C GLY A 424 -0.43 -27.43 -26.03
N MET A 425 0.18 -27.86 -24.92
CA MET A 425 1.39 -28.68 -24.94
C MET A 425 1.13 -30.03 -25.64
N ARG A 426 2.00 -30.37 -26.59
CA ARG A 426 1.84 -31.57 -27.42
C ARG A 426 1.85 -32.84 -26.56
N GLY A 427 0.86 -33.71 -26.76
CA GLY A 427 0.73 -34.98 -26.04
C GLY A 427 0.16 -34.88 -24.63
N ALA A 428 0.09 -33.68 -24.04
CA ALA A 428 -0.42 -33.48 -22.70
C ALA A 428 -1.91 -33.08 -22.73
N LEU A 429 -2.80 -34.00 -22.34
CA LEU A 429 -4.19 -33.65 -22.08
C LEU A 429 -4.34 -33.04 -20.69
N VAL A 430 -4.31 -31.71 -20.61
CA VAL A 430 -4.48 -30.98 -19.35
C VAL A 430 -5.95 -30.87 -19.00
N ARG A 431 -6.36 -31.57 -17.93
CA ARG A 431 -7.72 -31.54 -17.40
C ARG A 431 -7.67 -31.44 -15.89
N THR A 432 -8.57 -30.61 -15.36
CA THR A 432 -8.86 -30.49 -13.93
C THR A 432 -10.37 -30.44 -13.74
N ASN A 433 -10.84 -30.86 -12.56
CA ASN A 433 -12.25 -30.77 -12.18
C ASN A 433 -12.36 -30.25 -10.73
N ALA A 434 -13.47 -29.56 -10.42
CA ALA A 434 -13.81 -29.10 -9.08
C ALA A 434 -14.51 -30.19 -8.25
N ASP A 435 -15.07 -31.23 -8.87
CA ASP A 435 -15.36 -32.48 -8.16
C ASP A 435 -14.05 -33.16 -7.72
N GLU A 436 -14.13 -34.04 -6.73
CA GLU A 436 -13.02 -34.95 -6.45
C GLU A 436 -12.70 -35.78 -7.70
N HIS A 437 -11.41 -36.02 -7.94
CA HIS A 437 -10.95 -36.52 -9.23
C HIS A 437 -9.78 -37.48 -9.14
N ASN A 438 -9.64 -38.35 -10.14
CA ASN A 438 -8.48 -39.22 -10.28
C ASN A 438 -7.25 -38.48 -10.86
N GLU A 439 -6.12 -39.19 -11.02
CA GLU A 439 -4.86 -38.58 -11.53
C GLU A 439 -4.99 -37.91 -12.91
N ARG A 440 -5.98 -38.32 -13.72
CA ARG A 440 -6.29 -37.79 -15.05
C ARG A 440 -7.25 -36.60 -15.01
N GLY A 441 -7.78 -36.23 -13.85
CA GLY A 441 -8.76 -35.16 -13.67
C GLY A 441 -10.21 -35.55 -13.99
N TYR A 442 -10.55 -36.84 -14.04
CA TYR A 442 -11.94 -37.29 -14.15
C TYR A 442 -12.56 -37.43 -12.76
N THR A 443 -13.85 -37.10 -12.64
CA THR A 443 -14.63 -37.26 -11.40
C THR A 443 -14.51 -38.67 -10.82
N THR A 444 -14.41 -38.74 -9.50
CA THR A 444 -14.46 -39.99 -8.75
C THR A 444 -15.26 -39.81 -7.46
N GLU A 445 -16.02 -40.83 -7.11
CA GLU A 445 -16.72 -40.95 -5.82
C GLU A 445 -16.17 -42.16 -5.02
N ASP A 446 -15.08 -42.77 -5.49
CA ASP A 446 -14.45 -43.90 -4.81
C ASP A 446 -13.80 -43.41 -3.49
N PRO A 447 -14.21 -43.95 -2.32
CA PRO A 447 -13.75 -43.43 -1.03
C PRO A 447 -12.23 -43.54 -0.82
N GLU A 448 -11.60 -44.61 -1.31
CA GLU A 448 -10.16 -44.80 -1.16
C GLU A 448 -9.38 -43.82 -2.01
N LEU A 449 -9.80 -43.63 -3.27
CA LEU A 449 -9.18 -42.68 -4.17
C LEU A 449 -9.37 -41.23 -3.72
N ALA A 450 -10.58 -40.88 -3.25
CA ALA A 450 -10.89 -39.57 -2.71
C ALA A 450 -10.00 -39.25 -1.49
N THR A 451 -9.87 -40.18 -0.55
CA THR A 451 -8.98 -40.04 0.62
C THR A 451 -7.55 -39.80 0.17
N ARG A 452 -7.03 -40.62 -0.76
CA ARG A 452 -5.66 -40.50 -1.26
C ARG A 452 -5.39 -39.17 -1.99
N MET A 453 -6.37 -38.63 -2.70
CA MET A 453 -6.24 -37.33 -3.38
C MET A 453 -6.29 -36.16 -2.40
N ASN A 454 -7.12 -36.25 -1.36
CA ASN A 454 -7.08 -35.31 -0.26
C ASN A 454 -5.71 -35.33 0.43
N ASP A 455 -5.22 -36.52 0.81
CA ASP A 455 -3.91 -36.70 1.43
C ASP A 455 -2.78 -36.18 0.54
N LYS A 456 -2.86 -36.39 -0.78
CA LYS A 456 -1.92 -35.82 -1.76
C LYS A 456 -1.90 -34.29 -1.69
N ARG A 457 -3.06 -33.63 -1.71
CA ARG A 457 -3.12 -32.17 -1.59
C ARG A 457 -2.51 -31.72 -0.26
N PHE A 458 -2.81 -32.39 0.86
CA PHE A 458 -2.28 -32.03 2.17
C PHE A 458 -0.78 -32.30 2.37
N ARG A 459 -0.20 -33.31 1.72
CA ARG A 459 1.25 -33.59 1.76
C ARG A 459 2.12 -32.40 1.32
N LYS A 460 1.59 -31.52 0.47
CA LYS A 460 2.25 -30.27 0.08
C LYS A 460 2.61 -29.38 1.27
N LEU A 461 1.84 -29.44 2.36
CA LEU A 461 2.11 -28.65 3.58
C LEU A 461 3.46 -29.00 4.19
N GLU A 462 3.87 -30.27 4.17
CA GLU A 462 5.17 -30.67 4.70
C GLU A 462 6.32 -30.04 3.91
N GLY A 463 6.19 -30.04 2.57
CA GLY A 463 7.14 -29.38 1.68
C GLY A 463 7.15 -27.86 1.88
N MET A 464 5.97 -27.27 2.10
CA MET A 464 5.82 -25.84 2.35
C MET A 464 6.47 -25.41 3.67
N VAL A 465 6.24 -26.13 4.77
CA VAL A 465 6.86 -25.85 6.07
C VAL A 465 8.39 -25.90 5.98
N LYS A 466 8.94 -26.89 5.27
CA LYS A 466 10.39 -26.98 5.03
C LYS A 466 10.89 -25.78 4.21
N ALA A 467 10.20 -25.46 3.11
CA ALA A 467 10.60 -24.35 2.25
C ALA A 467 10.55 -23.00 2.99
N LEU A 468 9.55 -22.79 3.85
CA LEU A 468 9.39 -21.56 4.62
C LEU A 468 10.51 -21.30 5.65
N GLN A 469 11.38 -22.29 5.92
CA GLN A 469 12.58 -22.09 6.73
C GLN A 469 13.62 -21.20 6.02
N ASP A 470 13.57 -21.15 4.68
CA ASP A 470 14.44 -20.29 3.87
C ASP A 470 13.84 -18.88 3.67
N TYR A 471 12.66 -18.61 4.25
CA TYR A 471 11.94 -17.33 4.15
C TYR A 471 11.98 -16.61 5.49
N GLU A 472 12.09 -15.28 5.45
CA GLU A 472 11.83 -14.45 6.63
C GLU A 472 10.30 -14.46 6.89
N THR A 473 9.86 -15.38 7.75
CA THR A 473 8.44 -15.57 8.14
C THR A 473 8.08 -14.83 9.42
N THR A 474 9.08 -14.50 10.24
CA THR A 474 8.99 -13.65 11.42
C THR A 474 10.21 -12.76 11.48
N LYS A 475 10.04 -11.50 11.84
CA LYS A 475 11.14 -10.55 12.02
C LYS A 475 11.23 -10.16 13.49
N LEU A 476 12.38 -10.45 14.10
CA LEU A 476 12.68 -9.96 15.44
C LEU A 476 13.28 -8.56 15.33
N CYS A 477 12.68 -7.61 16.05
CA CYS A 477 13.21 -6.27 16.23
C CYS A 477 13.57 -6.08 17.71
N GLY A 478 14.68 -5.40 18.00
CA GLY A 478 15.18 -5.22 19.36
C GLY A 478 16.03 -6.39 19.87
N PRO A 479 16.34 -6.43 21.18
CA PRO A 479 17.19 -7.47 21.76
C PRO A 479 16.48 -8.84 21.81
N GLU A 480 17.25 -9.92 21.63
CA GLU A 480 16.74 -11.31 21.75
C GLU A 480 16.25 -11.63 23.16
N GLU A 481 16.97 -11.12 24.18
CA GLU A 481 16.63 -11.29 25.59
C GLU A 481 16.01 -9.99 26.10
N ALA A 482 14.68 -9.87 25.98
CA ALA A 482 13.90 -8.72 26.44
C ALA A 482 13.00 -9.10 27.63
N ASP A 483 12.78 -8.16 28.56
CA ASP A 483 11.86 -8.36 29.69
C ASP A 483 10.39 -8.53 29.25
N ALA A 484 10.05 -7.98 28.07
CA ALA A 484 8.73 -8.08 27.46
C ALA A 484 8.84 -8.20 25.93
N THR A 485 7.96 -9.03 25.33
CA THR A 485 7.87 -9.22 23.88
C THR A 485 6.50 -8.76 23.38
N ILE A 486 6.49 -7.87 22.38
CA ILE A 486 5.27 -7.46 21.68
C ILE A 486 5.17 -8.25 20.39
N ILE A 487 4.03 -8.92 20.17
CA ILE A 487 3.76 -9.70 18.96
C ILE A 487 2.71 -8.97 18.12
N GLY A 488 3.09 -8.58 16.90
CA GLY A 488 2.23 -7.95 15.92
C GLY A 488 2.44 -8.53 14.53
N TRP A 489 1.58 -8.14 13.60
CA TRP A 489 1.64 -8.55 12.19
C TRP A 489 0.99 -7.50 11.30
N GLY A 490 1.32 -7.51 10.01
CA GLY A 490 0.82 -6.51 9.09
C GLY A 490 1.30 -5.11 9.47
N SER A 491 0.47 -4.11 9.19
CA SER A 491 0.84 -2.70 9.34
C SER A 491 1.11 -2.25 10.79
N THR A 492 0.66 -3.04 11.77
CA THR A 492 0.99 -2.79 13.19
C THR A 492 2.49 -2.81 13.47
N LYS A 493 3.30 -3.42 12.59
CA LYS A 493 4.77 -3.39 12.64
C LYS A 493 5.30 -1.97 12.85
N GLY A 494 4.82 -0.98 12.08
CA GLY A 494 5.33 0.39 12.14
C GLY A 494 5.10 1.04 13.51
N SER A 495 3.84 1.02 13.97
CA SER A 495 3.47 1.59 15.27
C SER A 495 4.17 0.89 16.45
N ILE A 496 4.37 -0.44 16.38
CA ILE A 496 5.12 -1.18 17.41
C ILE A 496 6.58 -0.73 17.44
N ARG A 497 7.22 -0.55 16.28
CA ARG A 497 8.62 -0.08 16.21
C ARG A 497 8.77 1.35 16.74
N GLU A 498 7.81 2.23 16.48
CA GLU A 498 7.78 3.58 17.07
C GLU A 498 7.66 3.53 18.60
N ALA A 499 6.73 2.73 19.11
CA ALA A 499 6.56 2.56 20.56
C ALA A 499 7.84 2.01 21.22
N MET A 500 8.52 1.06 20.56
CA MET A 500 9.80 0.53 21.05
C MET A 500 10.90 1.59 21.11
N LYS A 501 10.95 2.52 20.14
CA LYS A 501 11.90 3.65 20.17
C LYS A 501 11.62 4.56 21.37
N LEU A 502 10.36 4.95 21.56
CA LEU A 502 9.95 5.82 22.66
C LEU A 502 10.23 5.21 24.04
N ILE A 503 9.97 3.91 24.22
CA ILE A 503 10.22 3.21 25.49
C ILE A 503 11.74 3.03 25.73
N GLY A 504 12.53 2.84 24.67
CA GLY A 504 13.98 2.66 24.80
C GLY A 504 14.75 3.96 25.09
N GLU A 505 14.11 5.12 24.92
CA GLU A 505 14.65 6.44 25.26
C GLU A 505 14.39 6.83 26.73
N GLU A 506 13.47 6.15 27.42
CA GLU A 506 13.22 6.28 28.88
C GLU A 506 14.16 5.38 29.71
#